data_AF-C9SFV9-F1
#
_entry.id   AF-C9SFV9-F1
#
_cell.length_a   1.000
_cell.length_b   1.000
_cell.length_c   1.000
_cell.angle_alpha   90.00
_cell.angle_beta   90.00
_cell.angle_gamma   90.00
#
_symmetry.space_group_name_H-M   'P 1'
#
loop_
_entity.id
_entity.type
_entity.pdbx_description
1 polymer ?
#
loop_
_entity_poly.entity_id
_entity_poly.type
_entity_poly.pdbx_seq_one_letter_code
_entity_poly.pdbx_strand_id
1 'polypeptide(L)'
;MADQQLATKAAAPAQPINFLLDIVNGRHKLSRAIPIALLIFDALLCILIILKVPLVMACYWQAKVPPYMFPILVLSKRLHSIFVLRCFNDGVATLFFWLAIFSMQRRNWAAGALLYSWGVGIKMSLLLSLPAVAVILFFGRGLKGSLRLAWLMAQLQALIGLPFWARHMRSYWGRAFELSRQFLYKWTVNWRVLWLFITTRWLKPAQKPLSAMIPALLKADSPFNPLEEIQVSGFVTAKYIMTTVLTANVIGLLFARSLHYQFYAYLAWATPYLLWRSGIPFPLVYILWGVQEWAWNVYPSTDASSSVVVGMLAFTVGSVWFGTANDKLENAPLPKPHLPPGRKAGSKEQ
;
A
#
# COMPACT_ATOMS: atom_id res chain seq x y z
N MET A 1 48.55 6.84 -45.98
CA MET A 1 49.05 6.53 -44.62
C MET A 1 48.19 7.17 -43.52
N ALA A 2 46.86 7.24 -43.70
CA ALA A 2 45.95 7.94 -42.78
C ALA A 2 44.61 7.21 -42.51
N ASP A 3 44.36 6.04 -43.12
CA ASP A 3 43.08 5.31 -42.97
C ASP A 3 43.16 4.07 -42.06
N GLN A 4 44.32 3.80 -41.46
CA GLN A 4 44.52 2.60 -40.63
C GLN A 4 44.50 2.87 -39.12
N GLN A 5 44.29 4.12 -38.69
CA GLN A 5 44.34 4.52 -37.27
C GLN A 5 42.99 4.91 -36.67
N LEU A 6 41.88 4.87 -37.42
CA LEU A 6 40.54 5.21 -36.91
C LEU A 6 39.69 3.99 -36.53
N ALA A 7 40.18 2.77 -36.76
CA ALA A 7 39.49 1.52 -36.42
C ALA A 7 39.89 0.92 -35.06
N THR A 8 40.56 1.69 -34.19
CA THR A 8 40.96 1.29 -32.83
C THR A 8 40.32 2.17 -31.77
N LYS A 9 38.99 2.34 -31.83
CA LYS A 9 38.22 2.93 -30.74
C LYS A 9 37.07 2.03 -30.30
N ALA A 10 37.31 1.40 -29.15
CA ALA A 10 36.34 0.87 -28.18
C ALA A 10 35.49 -0.34 -28.59
N ALA A 11 36.13 -1.48 -28.87
CA ALA A 11 35.50 -2.77 -28.57
C ALA A 11 35.56 -2.98 -27.05
N ALA A 12 34.55 -2.51 -26.31
CA ALA A 12 34.31 -2.94 -24.94
C ALA A 12 34.23 -4.48 -24.89
N PRO A 13 34.64 -5.16 -23.80
CA PRO A 13 34.74 -6.61 -23.81
C PRO A 13 33.37 -7.22 -24.08
N ALA A 14 33.20 -7.77 -25.28
CA ALA A 14 32.02 -8.55 -25.66
C ALA A 14 31.97 -9.90 -24.91
N GLN A 15 33.04 -10.25 -24.20
CA GLN A 15 33.19 -11.51 -23.45
C GLN A 15 32.11 -11.73 -22.37
N PRO A 16 31.81 -10.80 -21.44
CA PRO A 16 30.75 -10.99 -20.45
C PRO A 16 29.34 -11.09 -21.08
N ILE A 17 29.06 -10.35 -22.15
CA ILE A 17 27.76 -10.40 -22.83
C ILE A 17 27.62 -11.72 -23.59
N ASN A 18 28.65 -12.13 -24.33
CA ASN A 18 28.67 -13.40 -25.06
C ASN A 18 28.62 -14.60 -24.11
N PHE A 19 29.31 -14.52 -22.96
CA PHE A 19 29.26 -15.52 -21.89
C PHE A 19 27.86 -15.62 -21.27
N LEU A 20 27.21 -14.50 -20.97
CA LEU A 20 25.81 -14.47 -20.51
C LEU A 20 24.86 -15.05 -21.56
N LEU A 21 25.05 -14.70 -22.84
CA LEU A 21 24.27 -15.23 -23.94
C LEU A 21 24.47 -16.74 -24.11
N ASP A 22 25.67 -17.26 -23.90
CA ASP A 22 25.95 -18.69 -23.96
C ASP A 22 25.34 -19.47 -22.79
N ILE A 23 25.24 -18.84 -21.62
CA ILE A 23 24.49 -19.39 -20.47
C ILE A 23 22.98 -19.40 -20.76
N VAL A 24 22.42 -18.28 -21.22
CA VAL A 24 20.98 -18.15 -21.50
C VAL A 24 20.53 -19.06 -22.65
N ASN A 25 21.34 -19.19 -23.71
CA ASN A 25 21.03 -20.02 -24.88
C ASN A 25 21.36 -21.51 -24.71
N GLY A 26 21.74 -21.95 -23.50
CA GLY A 26 21.98 -23.38 -23.26
C GLY A 26 23.34 -23.92 -23.72
N ARG A 27 24.22 -23.06 -24.22
CA ARG A 27 25.55 -23.44 -24.74
C ARG A 27 26.58 -23.69 -23.63
N HIS A 28 26.35 -23.15 -22.43
CA HIS A 28 27.26 -23.27 -21.29
C HIS A 28 26.73 -24.22 -20.19
N LYS A 29 27.63 -24.91 -19.47
CA LYS A 29 27.27 -25.86 -18.39
C LYS A 29 26.44 -25.23 -17.27
N LEU A 30 26.64 -23.93 -16.99
CA LEU A 30 25.85 -23.16 -16.01
C LEU A 30 24.39 -22.98 -16.44
N SER A 31 24.03 -23.20 -17.70
CA SER A 31 22.65 -23.17 -18.14
C SER A 31 21.79 -24.22 -17.41
N ARG A 32 22.39 -25.34 -17.00
CA ARG A 32 21.72 -26.37 -16.17
C ARG A 32 21.34 -25.87 -14.78
N ALA A 33 21.96 -24.80 -14.29
CA ALA A 33 21.60 -24.17 -13.02
C ALA A 33 20.44 -23.18 -13.15
N ILE A 34 20.10 -22.73 -14.37
CA ILE A 34 19.03 -21.75 -14.59
C ILE A 34 17.67 -22.28 -14.12
N PRO A 35 17.21 -23.50 -14.50
CA PRO A 35 15.93 -24.01 -14.02
C PRO A 35 15.87 -24.14 -12.50
N ILE A 36 16.98 -24.53 -11.86
CA ILE A 36 17.07 -24.66 -10.39
C ILE A 36 17.00 -23.27 -9.74
N ALA A 37 17.72 -22.29 -10.27
CA ALA A 37 17.68 -20.92 -9.78
C ALA A 37 16.29 -20.28 -9.96
N LEU A 38 15.63 -20.52 -11.09
CA LEU A 38 14.25 -20.09 -11.33
C LEU A 38 13.28 -20.77 -10.37
N LEU A 39 13.43 -22.07 -10.13
CA LEU A 39 12.60 -22.81 -9.17
C LEU A 39 12.77 -22.27 -7.74
N ILE A 40 14.00 -22.00 -7.31
CA ILE A 40 14.27 -21.39 -6.00
C ILE A 40 13.64 -20.00 -5.93
N PHE A 41 13.78 -19.19 -6.98
CA PHE A 41 13.21 -17.85 -7.03
C PHE A 41 11.67 -17.88 -6.96
N ASP A 42 11.03 -18.74 -7.74
CA ASP A 42 9.57 -18.95 -7.69
C ASP A 42 9.12 -19.46 -6.31
N ALA A 43 9.88 -20.39 -5.71
CA ALA A 43 9.59 -20.88 -4.36
C ALA A 43 9.68 -19.75 -3.31
N LEU A 44 10.71 -18.89 -3.38
CA LEU A 44 10.85 -17.74 -2.49
C LEU A 44 9.71 -16.75 -2.66
N LEU A 45 9.31 -16.44 -3.90
CA LEU A 45 8.16 -15.58 -4.16
C LEU A 45 6.87 -16.21 -3.63
N CYS A 46 6.64 -17.50 -3.87
CA CYS A 46 5.50 -18.24 -3.37
C CYS A 46 5.42 -18.18 -1.83
N ILE A 47 6.55 -18.37 -1.13
CA ILE A 47 6.64 -18.21 0.33
C ILE A 47 6.23 -16.80 0.76
N LEU A 48 6.74 -15.76 0.10
CA LEU A 48 6.38 -14.36 0.41
C LEU A 48 4.87 -14.11 0.26
N ILE A 49 4.24 -14.75 -0.73
CA ILE A 49 2.80 -14.64 -0.99
C ILE A 49 2.00 -15.36 0.08
N ILE A 50 2.43 -16.58 0.45
CA ILE A 50 1.80 -17.35 1.52
C ILE A 50 1.92 -16.61 2.85
N LEU A 51 3.09 -16.03 3.17
CA LEU A 51 3.32 -15.22 4.38
C LEU A 51 2.45 -13.96 4.45
N LYS A 52 2.00 -13.45 3.31
CA LYS A 52 1.08 -12.31 3.27
C LYS A 52 -0.33 -12.68 3.76
N VAL A 53 -0.79 -13.92 3.55
CA VAL A 53 -2.12 -14.38 4.01
C VAL A 53 -2.29 -14.18 5.54
N PRO A 54 -1.44 -14.75 6.42
CA PRO A 54 -1.57 -14.55 7.86
C PRO A 54 -1.31 -13.09 8.26
N LEU A 55 -0.49 -12.33 7.52
CA LEU A 55 -0.31 -10.90 7.77
C LEU A 55 -1.61 -10.11 7.56
N VAL A 56 -2.32 -10.36 6.46
CA VAL A 56 -3.61 -9.70 6.20
C VAL A 56 -4.66 -10.14 7.22
N MET A 57 -4.72 -11.44 7.53
CA MET A 57 -5.60 -11.96 8.60
C MET A 57 -5.30 -11.29 9.94
N ALA A 58 -4.02 -11.07 10.28
CA ALA A 58 -3.63 -10.36 11.49
C ALA A 58 -4.10 -8.89 11.47
N CYS A 59 -4.03 -8.21 10.32
CA CYS A 59 -4.54 -6.84 10.19
C CYS A 59 -6.06 -6.77 10.38
N TYR A 60 -6.79 -7.73 9.81
CA TYR A 60 -8.23 -7.90 9.98
C TYR A 60 -8.59 -8.19 11.45
N TRP A 61 -7.82 -9.07 12.11
CA TRP A 61 -8.00 -9.38 13.53
C TRP A 61 -7.79 -8.15 14.42
N GLN A 62 -6.75 -7.36 14.16
CA GLN A 62 -6.50 -6.09 14.88
C GLN A 62 -7.63 -5.08 14.67
N ALA A 63 -8.26 -5.09 13.49
CA ALA A 63 -9.43 -4.27 13.19
C ALA A 63 -10.76 -4.86 13.74
N LYS A 64 -10.70 -5.94 14.53
CA LYS A 64 -11.84 -6.65 15.14
C LYS A 64 -12.84 -7.21 14.12
N VAL A 65 -12.35 -7.66 12.96
CA VAL A 65 -13.17 -8.33 11.96
C VAL A 65 -13.53 -9.75 12.46
N PRO A 66 -14.80 -10.19 12.37
CA PRO A 66 -15.21 -11.53 12.75
C PRO A 66 -14.55 -12.65 11.93
N PRO A 67 -14.35 -13.85 12.51
CA PRO A 67 -13.65 -14.95 11.84
C PRO A 67 -14.28 -15.46 10.55
N TYR A 68 -15.60 -15.33 10.38
CA TYR A 68 -16.31 -15.75 9.16
C TYR A 68 -15.88 -14.96 7.90
N MET A 69 -15.14 -13.86 8.05
CA MET A 69 -14.58 -13.10 6.94
C MET A 69 -13.25 -13.66 6.44
N PHE A 70 -12.54 -14.52 7.20
CA PHE A 70 -11.23 -15.01 6.79
C PHE A 70 -11.22 -15.95 5.58
N PRO A 71 -12.22 -16.84 5.36
CA PRO A 71 -12.22 -17.72 4.19
C PRO A 71 -12.12 -16.96 2.87
N ILE A 72 -12.83 -15.83 2.73
CA ILE A 72 -12.84 -15.02 1.50
C ILE A 72 -11.46 -14.51 1.08
N LEU A 73 -10.54 -14.36 2.04
CA LEU A 73 -9.19 -13.87 1.81
C LEU A 73 -8.29 -14.91 1.13
N VAL A 74 -8.69 -16.19 1.18
CA VAL A 74 -7.95 -17.31 0.59
C VAL A 74 -8.63 -17.81 -0.68
N LEU A 75 -9.91 -17.54 -0.91
CA LEU A 75 -10.65 -18.17 -2.02
C LEU A 75 -10.37 -17.58 -3.42
N SER A 76 -9.63 -16.48 -3.54
CA SER A 76 -9.44 -15.80 -4.82
C SER A 76 -8.52 -16.59 -5.77
N LYS A 77 -9.06 -17.09 -6.88
CA LYS A 77 -8.29 -17.74 -7.94
C LYS A 77 -7.34 -16.75 -8.63
N ARG A 78 -7.85 -15.56 -8.99
CA ARG A 78 -7.05 -14.58 -9.74
C ARG A 78 -5.86 -14.09 -8.94
N LEU A 79 -6.05 -13.87 -7.65
CA LEU A 79 -5.01 -13.42 -6.75
C LEU A 79 -3.84 -14.40 -6.78
N HIS A 80 -4.10 -15.69 -6.50
CA HIS A 80 -3.07 -16.72 -6.57
C HIS A 80 -2.37 -16.78 -7.93
N SER A 81 -3.10 -16.62 -9.03
CA SER A 81 -2.52 -16.60 -10.38
C SER A 81 -1.57 -15.41 -10.62
N ILE A 82 -1.94 -14.19 -10.19
CA ILE A 82 -1.09 -12.99 -10.32
C ILE A 82 0.25 -13.19 -9.59
N PHE A 83 0.17 -13.85 -8.45
CA PHE A 83 1.26 -14.00 -7.50
C PHE A 83 2.21 -15.14 -7.88
N VAL A 84 1.68 -16.33 -8.22
CA VAL A 84 2.50 -17.54 -8.44
C VAL A 84 3.04 -17.63 -9.87
N LEU A 85 2.33 -17.14 -10.89
CA LEU A 85 2.67 -17.44 -12.29
C LEU A 85 3.34 -16.29 -13.05
N ARG A 86 3.31 -15.06 -12.52
CA ARG A 86 3.65 -13.87 -13.31
C ARG A 86 4.60 -12.88 -12.63
N CYS A 87 5.04 -13.19 -11.41
CA CYS A 87 6.11 -12.49 -10.67
C CYS A 87 6.07 -10.95 -10.80
N PHE A 88 4.89 -10.35 -10.65
CA PHE A 88 4.73 -8.90 -10.78
C PHE A 88 5.18 -8.15 -9.54
N ASN A 89 5.77 -6.96 -9.76
CA ASN A 89 6.19 -6.04 -8.70
C ASN A 89 5.06 -5.69 -7.72
N ASP A 90 3.80 -5.69 -8.16
CA ASP A 90 2.62 -5.49 -7.29
C ASP A 90 2.56 -6.49 -6.15
N GLY A 91 3.06 -7.69 -6.36
CA GLY A 91 2.98 -8.70 -5.35
C GLY A 91 3.86 -8.38 -4.14
N VAL A 92 5.08 -7.93 -4.41
CA VAL A 92 6.00 -7.46 -3.38
C VAL A 92 5.55 -6.10 -2.83
N ALA A 93 5.07 -5.18 -3.69
CA ALA A 93 4.58 -3.88 -3.25
C ALA A 93 3.39 -3.98 -2.28
N THR A 94 2.45 -4.88 -2.55
CA THR A 94 1.31 -5.13 -1.65
C THR A 94 1.74 -5.77 -0.32
N LEU A 95 2.78 -6.59 -0.30
CA LEU A 95 3.34 -7.11 0.95
C LEU A 95 3.84 -5.97 1.85
N PHE A 96 4.65 -5.06 1.31
CA PHE A 96 5.13 -3.88 2.05
C PHE A 96 3.99 -2.95 2.46
N PHE A 97 2.97 -2.81 1.62
CA PHE A 97 1.75 -2.07 1.95
C PHE A 97 1.04 -2.65 3.19
N TRP A 98 0.83 -3.97 3.24
CA TRP A 98 0.21 -4.62 4.39
C TRP A 98 1.11 -4.63 5.63
N LEU A 99 2.42 -4.79 5.46
CA LEU A 99 3.39 -4.67 6.56
C LEU A 99 3.39 -3.25 7.17
N ALA A 100 3.23 -2.23 6.33
CA ALA A 100 3.10 -0.85 6.81
C ALA A 100 1.82 -0.66 7.62
N ILE A 101 0.67 -1.13 7.11
CA ILE A 101 -0.61 -1.10 7.84
C ILE A 101 -0.47 -1.80 9.18
N PHE A 102 0.05 -3.03 9.20
CA PHE A 102 0.25 -3.81 10.42
C PHE A 102 1.15 -3.09 11.44
N SER A 103 2.25 -2.49 10.96
CA SER A 103 3.18 -1.75 11.82
C SER A 103 2.53 -0.50 12.41
N MET A 104 1.73 0.23 11.62
CA MET A 104 0.95 1.38 12.09
C MET A 104 -0.13 0.95 13.09
N GLN A 105 -0.82 -0.17 12.86
CA GLN A 105 -1.80 -0.72 13.80
C GLN A 105 -1.17 -1.06 15.17
N ARG A 106 0.11 -1.46 15.19
CA ARG A 106 0.90 -1.67 16.41
C ARG A 106 1.54 -0.40 16.99
N ARG A 107 1.21 0.78 16.46
CA ARG A 107 1.80 2.08 16.82
C ARG A 107 3.32 2.16 16.62
N ASN A 108 3.90 1.28 15.80
CA ASN A 108 5.28 1.44 15.33
C ASN A 108 5.30 2.30 14.06
N TRP A 109 5.18 3.61 14.28
CA TRP A 109 5.03 4.60 13.21
C TRP A 109 6.26 4.71 12.30
N ALA A 110 7.46 4.56 12.86
CA ALA A 110 8.71 4.63 12.09
C ALA A 110 8.84 3.43 11.14
N ALA A 111 8.64 2.21 11.66
CA ALA A 111 8.62 1.02 10.81
C ALA A 111 7.51 1.12 9.76
N GLY A 112 6.30 1.54 10.15
CA GLY A 112 5.19 1.74 9.22
C GLY A 112 5.52 2.70 8.08
N ALA A 113 6.10 3.87 8.39
CA ALA A 113 6.49 4.87 7.39
C ALA A 113 7.60 4.38 6.45
N LEU A 114 8.64 3.72 6.99
CA LEU A 114 9.74 3.18 6.19
C LEU A 114 9.31 2.01 5.30
N LEU A 115 8.52 1.07 5.83
CA LEU A 115 7.95 -0.05 5.05
C LEU A 115 7.03 0.47 3.94
N TYR A 116 6.22 1.48 4.23
CA TYR A 116 5.38 2.12 3.23
C TYR A 116 6.20 2.79 2.12
N SER A 117 7.22 3.57 2.50
CA SER A 117 8.15 4.20 1.54
C SER A 117 8.88 3.16 0.70
N TRP A 118 9.32 2.05 1.30
CA TRP A 118 9.92 0.93 0.57
C TRP A 118 8.96 0.37 -0.49
N GLY A 119 7.69 0.18 -0.13
CA GLY A 119 6.64 -0.23 -1.07
C GLY A 119 6.41 0.76 -2.21
N VAL A 120 6.44 2.08 -1.93
CA VAL A 120 6.35 3.14 -2.95
C VAL A 120 7.53 3.05 -3.93
N GLY A 121 8.74 2.75 -3.44
CA GLY A 121 9.92 2.54 -4.27
C GLY A 121 9.81 1.33 -5.20
N ILE A 122 9.11 0.27 -4.78
CA ILE A 122 8.84 -0.91 -5.62
C ILE A 122 7.79 -0.58 -6.68
N LYS A 123 6.69 0.07 -6.28
CA LYS A 123 5.63 0.48 -7.21
C LYS A 123 4.93 1.75 -6.74
N MET A 124 4.87 2.73 -7.64
CA MET A 124 4.23 4.02 -7.43
C MET A 124 2.72 3.95 -7.16
N SER A 125 2.07 2.81 -7.43
CA SER A 125 0.64 2.62 -7.11
C SER A 125 0.31 2.78 -5.63
N LEU A 126 1.29 2.61 -4.72
CA LEU A 126 1.05 2.87 -3.30
C LEU A 126 0.77 4.36 -3.02
N LEU A 127 1.24 5.28 -3.87
CA LEU A 127 0.99 6.72 -3.74
C LEU A 127 -0.51 7.06 -3.68
N LEU A 128 -1.37 6.20 -4.22
CA LEU A 128 -2.83 6.33 -4.12
C LEU A 128 -3.31 6.42 -2.66
N SER A 129 -2.59 5.79 -1.74
CA SER A 129 -2.90 5.79 -0.30
C SER A 129 -2.10 6.81 0.52
N LEU A 130 -1.21 7.58 -0.11
CA LEU A 130 -0.34 8.55 0.57
C LEU A 130 -1.12 9.61 1.36
N PRO A 131 -2.25 10.18 0.86
CA PRO A 131 -3.03 11.14 1.64
C PRO A 131 -3.55 10.55 2.96
N ALA A 132 -3.98 9.30 2.96
CA ALA A 132 -4.44 8.61 4.17
C ALA A 132 -3.26 8.35 5.13
N VAL A 133 -2.11 7.89 4.62
CA VAL A 133 -0.90 7.69 5.43
C VAL A 133 -0.46 9.00 6.08
N ALA A 134 -0.51 10.12 5.35
CA ALA A 134 -0.16 11.43 5.89
C ALA A 134 -1.08 11.82 7.06
N VAL A 135 -2.40 11.67 6.92
CA VAL A 135 -3.37 11.96 8.00
C VAL A 135 -3.13 11.05 9.22
N ILE A 136 -2.88 9.76 8.99
CA ILE A 136 -2.61 8.80 10.06
C ILE A 136 -1.33 9.13 10.81
N LEU A 137 -0.23 9.44 10.11
CA LEU A 137 1.03 9.81 10.76
C LEU A 137 0.91 11.14 11.50
N PHE A 138 0.18 12.11 10.93
CA PHE A 138 -0.08 13.39 11.56
C PHE A 138 -0.86 13.23 12.88
N PHE A 139 -1.91 12.41 12.91
CA PHE A 139 -2.66 12.14 14.15
C PHE A 139 -1.97 11.18 15.11
N GLY A 140 -1.21 10.21 14.61
CA GLY A 140 -0.51 9.24 15.43
C GLY A 140 0.70 9.81 16.17
N ARG A 141 1.41 10.77 15.56
CA ARG A 141 2.71 11.30 16.04
C ARG A 141 2.79 12.82 16.18
N GLY A 142 1.72 13.54 15.83
CA GLY A 142 1.72 15.00 15.76
C GLY A 142 2.48 15.57 14.56
N LEU A 143 2.50 16.90 14.45
CA LEU A 143 3.14 17.59 13.33
C LEU A 143 4.65 17.36 13.29
N LYS A 144 5.36 17.65 14.38
CA LYS A 144 6.83 17.50 14.43
C LYS A 144 7.26 16.05 14.21
N GLY A 145 6.52 15.10 14.80
CA GLY A 145 6.78 13.67 14.62
C GLY A 145 6.54 13.21 13.18
N SER A 146 5.43 13.63 12.56
CA SER A 146 5.13 13.29 11.17
C SER A 146 6.13 13.90 10.18
N LEU A 147 6.58 15.15 10.38
CA LEU A 147 7.62 15.76 9.56
C LEU A 147 8.96 15.00 9.65
N ARG A 148 9.36 14.55 10.84
CA ARG A 148 10.55 13.70 11.00
C ARG A 148 10.40 12.36 10.25
N LEU A 149 9.22 11.74 10.30
CA LEU A 149 8.96 10.51 9.56
C LEU A 149 8.94 10.74 8.04
N ALA A 150 8.33 11.84 7.58
CA ALA A 150 8.36 12.23 6.17
C ALA A 150 9.80 12.45 5.69
N TRP A 151 10.64 13.08 6.52
CA TRP A 151 12.07 13.24 6.24
C TRP A 151 12.80 11.90 6.14
N LEU A 152 12.52 10.94 7.02
CA LEU A 152 13.07 9.57 6.93
C LEU A 152 12.60 8.86 5.65
N MET A 153 11.33 9.01 5.28
CA MET A 153 10.81 8.45 4.02
C MET A 153 11.53 9.05 2.81
N ALA A 154 11.78 10.37 2.82
CA ALA A 154 12.51 11.07 1.76
C ALA A 154 13.98 10.61 1.66
N GLN A 155 14.66 10.44 2.80
CA GLN A 155 16.02 9.89 2.83
C GLN A 155 16.08 8.49 2.23
N LEU A 156 15.09 7.64 2.54
CA LEU A 156 15.02 6.30 1.96
C LEU A 156 14.82 6.35 0.43
N GLN A 157 13.91 7.20 -0.06
CA GLN A 157 13.73 7.40 -1.51
C GLN A 157 14.99 7.94 -2.18
N ALA A 158 15.72 8.84 -1.50
CA ALA A 158 16.99 9.36 -1.99
C ALA A 158 18.06 8.28 -2.06
N LEU A 159 18.14 7.39 -1.06
CA LEU A 159 19.06 6.26 -1.05
C LEU A 159 18.76 5.29 -2.21
N ILE A 160 17.49 4.99 -2.46
CA ILE A 160 17.06 4.15 -3.60
C ILE A 160 17.40 4.83 -4.93
N GLY A 161 17.25 6.15 -5.01
CA GLY A 161 17.54 6.96 -6.20
C GLY A 161 19.02 7.21 -6.47
N LEU A 162 19.87 7.17 -5.44
CA LEU A 162 21.29 7.52 -5.47
C LEU A 162 22.09 6.86 -6.63
N PRO A 163 22.01 5.53 -6.88
CA PRO A 163 22.75 4.91 -7.98
C PRO A 163 22.35 5.47 -9.35
N PHE A 164 21.11 5.93 -9.51
CA PHE A 164 20.61 6.51 -10.75
C PHE A 164 20.98 7.99 -10.86
N TRP A 165 20.97 8.74 -9.75
CA TRP A 165 21.34 10.15 -9.74
C TRP A 165 22.82 10.36 -10.07
N ALA A 166 23.68 9.47 -9.58
CA ALA A 166 25.12 9.55 -9.82
C ALA A 166 25.51 9.40 -11.30
N ARG A 167 24.74 8.63 -12.09
CA ARG A 167 25.06 8.35 -13.50
C ARG A 167 24.12 9.02 -14.49
N HIS A 168 22.82 9.05 -14.20
CA HIS A 168 21.77 9.43 -15.15
C HIS A 168 20.61 10.19 -14.49
N MET A 169 20.91 11.27 -13.76
CA MET A 169 19.91 12.06 -13.02
C MET A 169 18.73 12.52 -13.89
N ARG A 170 19.00 13.13 -15.05
CA ARG A 170 17.94 13.65 -15.95
C ARG A 170 17.00 12.53 -16.44
N SER A 171 17.57 11.38 -16.84
CA SER A 171 16.80 10.23 -17.30
C SER A 171 15.98 9.60 -16.19
N TYR A 172 16.52 9.53 -14.96
CA TYR A 172 15.80 9.03 -13.80
C TYR A 172 14.56 9.88 -13.52
N TRP A 173 14.72 11.19 -13.34
CA TRP A 173 13.59 12.07 -13.03
C TRP A 173 12.55 12.10 -14.16
N GLY A 174 12.98 12.15 -15.42
CA GLY A 174 12.08 12.15 -16.57
C GLY A 174 11.28 10.86 -16.76
N ARG A 175 11.83 9.70 -16.37
CA ARG A 175 11.16 8.39 -16.50
C ARG A 175 10.40 7.96 -15.24
N ALA A 176 10.92 8.31 -14.06
CA ALA A 176 10.27 8.00 -12.78
C ALA A 176 9.01 8.86 -12.57
N PHE A 177 9.06 10.13 -12.98
CA PHE A 177 7.96 11.08 -12.85
C PHE A 177 7.64 11.66 -14.24
N GLU A 178 6.84 10.94 -15.01
CA GLU A 178 6.44 11.33 -16.37
C GLU A 178 5.37 12.45 -16.32
N LEU A 179 5.78 13.65 -15.92
CA LEU A 179 4.93 14.84 -15.74
C LEU A 179 4.44 15.45 -17.08
N SER A 180 5.01 15.00 -18.21
CA SER A 180 4.61 15.43 -19.56
C SER A 180 3.31 14.80 -20.06
N ARG A 181 2.74 13.83 -19.30
CA ARG A 181 1.44 13.26 -19.65
C ARG A 181 0.35 14.32 -19.56
N GLN A 182 -0.33 14.56 -20.68
CA GLN A 182 -1.51 15.42 -20.78
C GLN A 182 -2.55 15.00 -19.73
N PHE A 183 -2.69 15.81 -18.68
CA PHE A 183 -3.71 15.66 -17.66
C PHE A 183 -5.04 16.11 -18.25
N LEU A 184 -5.82 15.16 -18.80
CA LEU A 184 -7.20 15.45 -19.21
C LEU A 184 -7.95 16.09 -18.03
N TYR A 185 -8.52 17.28 -18.21
CA TYR A 185 -9.20 18.12 -17.20
C TYR A 185 -10.20 17.39 -16.25
N LYS A 186 -10.64 16.17 -16.59
CA LYS A 186 -11.51 15.28 -15.78
C LYS A 186 -10.94 14.87 -14.40
N TRP A 187 -9.66 15.09 -14.10
CA TRP A 187 -9.03 14.73 -12.81
C TRP A 187 -9.55 15.49 -11.57
N THR A 188 -10.39 16.52 -11.73
CA THR A 188 -10.96 17.28 -10.59
C THR A 188 -11.88 16.43 -9.71
N VAL A 189 -12.48 15.35 -10.23
CA VAL A 189 -13.43 14.51 -9.46
C VAL A 189 -12.72 13.67 -8.41
N ASN A 190 -11.54 13.12 -8.71
CA ASN A 190 -10.74 12.36 -7.73
C ASN A 190 -10.41 13.23 -6.50
N TRP A 191 -9.83 14.41 -6.73
CA TRP A 191 -9.48 15.33 -5.67
C TRP A 191 -10.69 15.77 -4.85
N ARG A 192 -11.86 15.93 -5.48
CA ARG A 192 -13.11 16.24 -4.76
C ARG A 192 -13.54 15.08 -3.87
N VAL A 193 -13.54 13.84 -4.36
CA VAL A 193 -13.91 12.66 -3.54
C VAL A 193 -12.91 12.47 -2.40
N LEU A 194 -11.61 12.60 -2.68
CA LEU A 194 -10.57 12.51 -1.66
C LEU A 194 -10.74 13.61 -0.60
N TRP A 195 -10.93 14.86 -1.03
CA TRP A 195 -11.17 16.01 -0.15
C TRP A 195 -12.40 15.79 0.72
N LEU A 196 -13.48 15.32 0.10
CA LEU A 196 -14.73 14.97 0.77
C LEU A 196 -14.47 13.92 1.89
N PHE A 197 -13.66 12.88 1.66
CA PHE A 197 -13.27 11.91 2.69
C PHE A 197 -12.38 12.51 3.78
N ILE A 198 -11.42 13.35 3.41
CA ILE A 198 -10.56 14.07 4.37
C ILE A 198 -11.43 14.89 5.31
N THR A 199 -12.29 15.78 4.79
CA THR A 199 -13.02 16.76 5.61
C THR A 199 -14.12 16.15 6.47
N THR A 200 -14.71 15.04 6.07
CA THR A 200 -15.92 14.51 6.75
C THR A 200 -15.72 13.18 7.48
N ARG A 201 -14.69 12.39 7.13
CA ARG A 201 -14.46 11.05 7.69
C ARG A 201 -13.10 11.00 8.36
N TRP A 202 -12.04 11.36 7.64
CA TRP A 202 -10.69 11.18 8.15
C TRP A 202 -10.31 12.24 9.18
N LEU A 203 -10.78 13.48 9.10
CA LEU A 203 -10.50 14.49 10.13
C LEU A 203 -11.36 14.37 11.41
N LYS A 204 -12.31 13.43 11.49
CA LYS A 204 -13.15 13.23 12.70
C LYS A 204 -12.34 13.08 14.01
N PRO A 205 -11.21 12.34 14.05
CA PRO A 205 -10.37 12.25 15.25
C PRO A 205 -9.84 13.59 15.76
N ALA A 206 -9.67 14.59 14.89
CA ALA A 206 -9.18 15.92 15.27
C ALA A 206 -10.16 16.69 16.15
N GLN A 207 -11.46 16.36 16.10
CA GLN A 207 -12.56 17.07 16.78
C GLN A 207 -12.60 18.59 16.50
N LYS A 208 -11.89 19.06 15.46
CA LYS A 208 -11.81 20.45 15.02
C LYS A 208 -12.03 20.54 13.52
N PRO A 209 -12.67 21.60 13.00
CA PRO A 209 -12.78 21.80 11.57
C PRO A 209 -11.40 22.13 10.98
N LEU A 210 -11.20 21.78 9.71
CA LEU A 210 -9.93 22.02 9.01
C LEU A 210 -9.53 23.51 9.00
N SER A 211 -10.51 24.42 8.94
CA SER A 211 -10.30 25.88 8.99
C SER A 211 -9.58 26.34 10.25
N ALA A 212 -9.84 25.70 11.39
CA ALA A 212 -9.17 26.02 12.65
C ALA A 212 -7.72 25.50 12.70
N MET A 213 -7.41 24.47 11.91
CA MET A 213 -6.08 23.85 11.88
C MET A 213 -5.13 24.55 10.91
N ILE A 214 -5.65 25.11 9.81
CA ILE A 214 -4.85 25.73 8.74
C ILE A 214 -3.87 26.80 9.26
N PRO A 215 -4.26 27.78 10.11
CA PRO A 215 -3.34 28.84 10.55
C PRO A 215 -2.13 28.30 11.33
N ALA A 216 -2.32 27.29 12.16
CA ALA A 216 -1.23 26.65 12.90
C ALA A 216 -0.33 25.85 11.96
N LEU A 217 -0.91 25.09 11.03
CA LEU A 217 -0.16 24.30 10.05
C LEU A 217 0.69 25.19 9.12
N LEU A 218 0.18 26.36 8.71
CA LEU A 218 0.94 27.33 7.91
C LEU A 218 2.14 27.91 8.66
N LYS A 219 2.07 28.00 9.99
CA LYS A 219 3.18 28.41 10.85
C LYS A 219 4.12 27.24 11.22
N ALA A 220 3.89 26.05 10.68
CA ALA A 220 4.56 24.81 11.06
C ALA A 220 4.43 24.47 12.56
N ASP A 221 3.37 24.95 13.20
CA ASP A 221 3.02 24.66 14.59
C ASP A 221 1.92 23.60 14.70
N SER A 222 1.91 22.87 15.81
CA SER A 222 0.86 21.88 16.06
C SER A 222 -0.49 22.59 16.28
N PRO A 223 -1.57 22.19 15.58
CA PRO A 223 -2.92 22.72 15.84
C PRO A 223 -3.55 22.18 17.13
N PHE A 224 -2.83 21.30 17.84
CA PHE A 224 -3.29 20.61 19.04
C PHE A 224 -2.41 20.95 20.23
N ASN A 225 -3.05 21.12 21.40
CA ASN A 225 -2.37 21.13 22.68
C ASN A 225 -1.83 19.71 23.01
N PRO A 226 -0.82 19.56 23.89
CA PRO A 226 -0.25 18.25 24.21
C PRO A 226 -1.27 17.20 24.66
N LEU A 227 -2.30 17.60 25.42
CA LEU A 227 -3.39 16.71 25.84
C LEU A 227 -4.30 16.31 24.67
N GLU A 228 -4.63 17.25 23.80
CA GLU A 228 -5.41 16.98 22.60
C GLU A 228 -4.64 16.05 21.64
N GLU A 229 -3.33 16.21 21.52
CA GLU A 229 -2.49 15.35 20.68
C GLU A 229 -2.50 13.89 21.17
N ILE A 230 -2.44 13.67 22.48
CA ILE A 230 -2.58 12.33 23.09
C ILE A 230 -3.97 11.76 22.81
N GLN A 231 -5.03 12.57 22.94
CA GLN A 231 -6.40 12.15 22.68
C GLN A 231 -6.62 11.79 21.21
N VAL A 232 -6.17 12.63 20.28
CA VAL A 232 -6.23 12.41 18.83
C VAL A 232 -5.48 11.14 18.45
N SER A 233 -4.26 10.93 18.96
CA SER A 233 -3.48 9.69 18.78
C SER A 233 -4.18 8.47 19.38
N GLY A 234 -4.95 8.68 20.46
CA GLY A 234 -5.87 7.72 21.04
C GLY A 234 -6.92 7.22 20.04
N PHE A 235 -7.51 8.10 19.24
CA PHE A 235 -8.54 7.75 18.26
C PHE A 235 -8.01 7.08 16.97
N VAL A 236 -6.69 7.07 16.75
CA VAL A 236 -6.05 6.38 15.63
C VAL A 236 -6.01 4.87 15.89
N THR A 237 -7.18 4.23 15.85
CA THR A 237 -7.34 2.78 16.06
C THR A 237 -6.90 1.96 14.86
N ALA A 238 -6.67 0.66 15.06
CA ALA A 238 -6.37 -0.26 13.95
C ALA A 238 -7.47 -0.30 12.87
N LYS A 239 -8.73 -0.16 13.30
CA LYS A 239 -9.91 -0.02 12.43
C LYS A 239 -9.85 1.29 11.62
N TYR A 240 -9.52 2.41 12.27
CA TYR A 240 -9.39 3.70 11.60
C TYR A 240 -8.25 3.70 10.57
N ILE A 241 -7.07 3.18 10.93
CA ILE A 241 -5.90 3.07 10.05
C ILE A 241 -6.26 2.28 8.80
N MET A 242 -6.79 1.07 8.98
CA MET A 242 -7.09 0.16 7.89
C MET A 242 -8.22 0.71 6.99
N THR A 243 -9.28 1.28 7.56
CA THR A 243 -10.36 1.91 6.78
C THR A 243 -9.82 3.07 5.94
N THR A 244 -9.04 3.97 6.54
CA THR A 244 -8.55 5.18 5.87
C THR A 244 -7.58 4.85 4.73
N VAL A 245 -6.60 3.98 4.98
CA VAL A 245 -5.59 3.56 3.99
C VAL A 245 -6.23 2.81 2.81
N LEU A 246 -7.09 1.83 3.10
CA LEU A 246 -7.72 1.03 2.03
C LEU A 246 -8.72 1.87 1.22
N THR A 247 -9.47 2.76 1.86
CA THR A 247 -10.40 3.65 1.16
C THR A 247 -9.66 4.61 0.23
N ALA A 248 -8.55 5.20 0.67
CA ALA A 248 -7.72 6.06 -0.19
C ALA A 248 -7.21 5.30 -1.42
N ASN A 249 -6.75 4.06 -1.22
CA ASN A 249 -6.31 3.22 -2.32
C ASN A 249 -7.45 2.92 -3.31
N VAL A 250 -8.64 2.55 -2.83
CA VAL A 250 -9.81 2.28 -3.69
C VAL A 250 -10.29 3.53 -4.43
N ILE A 251 -10.31 4.70 -3.79
CA ILE A 251 -10.60 5.98 -4.46
C ILE A 251 -9.59 6.22 -5.59
N GLY A 252 -8.31 6.03 -5.32
CA GLY A 252 -7.26 6.17 -6.33
C GLY A 252 -7.43 5.21 -7.51
N LEU A 253 -7.86 3.98 -7.26
CA LEU A 253 -8.16 2.99 -8.30
C LEU A 253 -9.43 3.31 -9.08
N LEU A 254 -10.48 3.82 -8.42
CA LEU A 254 -11.74 4.24 -9.06
C LEU A 254 -11.51 5.32 -10.12
N PHE A 255 -10.60 6.26 -9.85
CA PHE A 255 -10.28 7.35 -10.76
C PHE A 255 -9.00 7.11 -11.58
N ALA A 256 -8.47 5.89 -11.57
CA ALA A 256 -7.33 5.54 -12.41
C ALA A 256 -7.76 5.52 -13.89
N ARG A 257 -6.94 6.11 -14.77
CA ARG A 257 -7.20 6.15 -16.23
C ARG A 257 -7.35 4.76 -16.85
N SER A 258 -6.56 3.80 -16.37
CA SER A 258 -6.51 2.44 -16.89
C SER A 258 -6.17 1.49 -15.74
N LEU A 259 -7.02 0.49 -15.53
CA LEU A 259 -6.83 -0.52 -14.51
C LEU A 259 -6.27 -1.79 -15.14
N HIS A 260 -4.97 -1.98 -14.97
CA HIS A 260 -4.33 -3.25 -15.30
C HIS A 260 -4.69 -4.32 -14.26
N TYR A 261 -4.77 -5.59 -14.67
CA TYR A 261 -5.21 -6.69 -13.79
C TYR A 261 -4.41 -6.83 -12.49
N GLN A 262 -3.17 -6.34 -12.48
CA GLN A 262 -2.29 -6.27 -11.32
C GLN A 262 -2.90 -5.53 -10.12
N PHE A 263 -3.75 -4.53 -10.35
CA PHE A 263 -4.40 -3.78 -9.27
C PHE A 263 -5.34 -4.64 -8.42
N TYR A 264 -5.74 -5.81 -8.93
CA TYR A 264 -6.49 -6.79 -8.15
C TYR A 264 -5.74 -7.29 -6.91
N ALA A 265 -4.40 -7.27 -6.95
CA ALA A 265 -3.55 -7.61 -5.81
C ALA A 265 -3.81 -6.73 -4.57
N TYR A 266 -4.37 -5.53 -4.76
CA TYR A 266 -4.81 -4.64 -3.69
C TYR A 266 -6.30 -4.86 -3.36
N LEU A 267 -7.15 -4.91 -4.39
CA LEU A 267 -8.61 -4.96 -4.23
C LEU A 267 -9.12 -6.24 -3.59
N ALA A 268 -8.51 -7.39 -3.91
CA ALA A 268 -8.94 -8.68 -3.37
C ALA A 268 -8.94 -8.70 -1.83
N TRP A 269 -7.99 -7.99 -1.22
CA TRP A 269 -7.87 -7.88 0.24
C TRP A 269 -8.55 -6.63 0.81
N ALA A 270 -8.70 -5.56 0.03
CA ALA A 270 -9.32 -4.32 0.50
C ALA A 270 -10.86 -4.42 0.53
N THR A 271 -11.45 -5.03 -0.50
CA THR A 271 -12.89 -5.02 -0.74
C THR A 271 -13.69 -5.73 0.35
N PRO A 272 -13.35 -6.96 0.78
CA PRO A 272 -14.12 -7.64 1.82
C PRO A 272 -14.19 -6.85 3.12
N TYR A 273 -13.04 -6.28 3.54
CA TYR A 273 -12.96 -5.42 4.71
C TYR A 273 -13.84 -4.18 4.56
N LEU A 274 -13.72 -3.44 3.46
CA LEU A 274 -14.43 -2.17 3.28
C LEU A 274 -15.95 -2.36 3.18
N LEU A 275 -16.41 -3.41 2.49
CA LEU A 275 -17.83 -3.75 2.42
C LEU A 275 -18.37 -4.13 3.81
N TRP A 276 -17.72 -5.04 4.53
CA TRP A 276 -18.10 -5.37 5.90
C TRP A 276 -18.08 -4.13 6.81
N ARG A 277 -17.03 -3.31 6.68
CA ARG A 277 -16.84 -2.09 7.46
C ARG A 277 -17.95 -1.05 7.22
N SER A 278 -18.54 -1.05 6.03
CA SER A 278 -19.67 -0.19 5.69
C SER A 278 -21.03 -0.67 6.26
N GLY A 279 -21.05 -1.79 6.98
CA GLY A 279 -22.27 -2.36 7.55
C GLY A 279 -23.04 -3.30 6.63
N ILE A 280 -22.46 -3.67 5.48
CA ILE A 280 -23.08 -4.64 4.56
C ILE A 280 -23.09 -6.03 5.24
N PRO A 281 -24.24 -6.74 5.23
CA PRO A 281 -24.35 -8.05 5.85
C PRO A 281 -23.43 -9.06 5.17
N PHE A 282 -22.85 -9.98 5.94
CA PHE A 282 -21.80 -10.87 5.46
C PHE A 282 -22.15 -11.67 4.19
N PRO A 283 -23.38 -12.19 3.98
CA PRO A 283 -23.67 -12.95 2.75
C PRO A 283 -23.55 -12.07 1.51
N LEU A 284 -23.97 -10.80 1.61
CA LEU A 284 -23.85 -9.85 0.51
C LEU A 284 -22.40 -9.46 0.24
N VAL A 285 -21.54 -9.42 1.27
CA VAL A 285 -20.09 -9.23 1.07
C VAL A 285 -19.49 -10.35 0.22
N TYR A 286 -19.87 -11.61 0.47
CA TYR A 286 -19.42 -12.76 -0.32
C TYR A 286 -19.90 -12.69 -1.78
N ILE A 287 -21.17 -12.33 -1.99
CA ILE A 287 -21.74 -12.16 -3.33
C ILE A 287 -21.01 -11.06 -4.10
N LEU A 288 -20.86 -9.88 -3.50
CA LEU A 288 -20.20 -8.73 -4.11
C LEU A 288 -18.73 -9.00 -4.42
N TRP A 289 -18.02 -9.68 -3.52
CA TRP A 289 -16.66 -10.15 -3.78
C TRP A 289 -16.60 -11.15 -4.94
N GLY A 290 -17.56 -12.08 -5.04
CA GLY A 290 -17.65 -13.04 -6.14
C GLY A 290 -17.90 -12.37 -7.48
N VAL A 291 -18.80 -11.38 -7.53
CA VAL A 291 -19.05 -10.53 -8.71
C VAL A 291 -17.78 -9.79 -9.12
N GLN A 292 -17.05 -9.24 -8.15
CA GLN A 292 -15.77 -8.60 -8.41
C GLN A 292 -14.74 -9.61 -8.95
N GLU A 293 -14.56 -10.76 -8.30
CA GLU A 293 -13.64 -11.83 -8.74
C GLU A 293 -13.96 -12.27 -10.17
N TRP A 294 -15.23 -12.46 -10.52
CA TRP A 294 -15.66 -12.76 -11.89
C TRP A 294 -15.23 -11.66 -12.87
N ALA A 295 -15.55 -10.40 -12.58
CA ALA A 295 -15.26 -9.28 -13.49
C ALA A 295 -13.77 -9.13 -13.75
N TRP A 296 -12.93 -9.40 -12.74
CA TRP A 296 -11.49 -9.43 -12.93
C TRP A 296 -11.07 -10.68 -13.73
N ASN A 297 -11.65 -11.87 -13.56
CA ASN A 297 -11.23 -13.05 -14.32
C ASN A 297 -11.53 -13.04 -15.84
N VAL A 298 -12.39 -12.16 -16.33
CA VAL A 298 -12.70 -12.04 -17.78
C VAL A 298 -11.50 -11.49 -18.56
N TYR A 299 -11.03 -12.24 -19.57
CA TYR A 299 -9.95 -11.81 -20.47
C TYR A 299 -10.22 -12.29 -21.92
N PRO A 300 -10.16 -11.40 -22.95
CA PRO A 300 -9.97 -9.95 -22.85
C PRO A 300 -11.16 -9.25 -22.15
N SER A 301 -10.94 -8.05 -21.62
CA SER A 301 -11.98 -7.30 -20.91
C SER A 301 -13.11 -6.89 -21.86
N THR A 302 -14.36 -7.14 -21.45
CA THR A 302 -15.58 -6.68 -22.13
C THR A 302 -16.14 -5.42 -21.46
N ASP A 303 -17.00 -4.68 -22.14
CA ASP A 303 -17.69 -3.51 -21.56
C ASP A 303 -18.47 -3.87 -20.29
N ALA A 304 -19.09 -5.05 -20.25
CA ALA A 304 -19.79 -5.56 -19.08
C ALA A 304 -18.82 -5.78 -17.90
N SER A 305 -17.73 -6.52 -18.11
CA SER A 305 -16.73 -6.76 -17.06
C SER A 305 -16.09 -5.47 -16.56
N SER A 306 -15.77 -4.54 -17.46
CA SER A 306 -15.20 -3.23 -17.14
C SER A 306 -16.19 -2.38 -16.33
N SER A 307 -17.46 -2.36 -16.73
CA SER A 307 -18.52 -1.64 -16.02
C SER A 307 -18.73 -2.19 -14.62
N VAL A 308 -18.67 -3.52 -14.44
CA VAL A 308 -18.77 -4.15 -13.11
C VAL A 308 -17.56 -3.80 -12.24
N VAL A 309 -16.34 -3.80 -12.78
CA VAL A 309 -15.15 -3.39 -12.01
C VAL A 309 -15.29 -1.95 -11.50
N VAL A 310 -15.63 -1.01 -12.37
CA VAL A 310 -15.79 0.40 -12.00
C VAL A 310 -16.99 0.59 -11.05
N GLY A 311 -18.10 -0.11 -11.32
CA GLY A 311 -19.29 -0.10 -10.48
C GLY A 311 -19.02 -0.63 -9.06
N MET A 312 -18.25 -1.70 -8.92
CA MET A 312 -17.83 -2.26 -7.63
C MET A 312 -16.94 -1.31 -6.84
N LEU A 313 -15.99 -0.63 -7.51
CA LEU A 313 -15.17 0.39 -6.89
C LEU A 313 -16.02 1.57 -6.39
N ALA A 314 -16.92 2.09 -7.24
CA ALA A 314 -17.81 3.19 -6.89
C ALA A 314 -18.76 2.81 -5.74
N PHE A 315 -19.34 1.61 -5.80
CA PHE A 315 -20.19 1.06 -4.75
C PHE A 315 -19.44 0.92 -3.43
N THR A 316 -18.20 0.40 -3.43
CA THR A 316 -17.38 0.28 -2.22
C THR A 316 -17.05 1.65 -1.62
N VAL A 317 -16.69 2.63 -2.45
CA VAL A 317 -16.42 4.00 -1.98
C VAL A 317 -17.69 4.63 -1.39
N GLY A 318 -18.83 4.50 -2.08
CA GLY A 318 -20.11 5.01 -1.60
C GLY A 318 -20.57 4.32 -0.32
N SER A 319 -20.48 2.99 -0.23
CA SER A 319 -20.91 2.24 0.95
C SER A 319 -20.08 2.64 2.16
N VAL A 320 -18.76 2.73 2.03
CA VAL A 320 -17.88 3.17 3.13
C VAL A 320 -18.21 4.59 3.57
N TRP A 321 -18.48 5.49 2.62
CA TRP A 321 -18.85 6.86 2.93
C TRP A 321 -20.08 6.96 3.84
N PHE A 322 -21.13 6.21 3.52
CA PHE A 322 -22.37 6.19 4.31
C PHE A 322 -22.22 5.38 5.59
N GLY A 323 -21.61 4.19 5.52
CA GLY A 323 -21.43 3.30 6.66
C GLY A 323 -20.54 3.85 7.78
N THR A 324 -19.61 4.76 7.45
CA THR A 324 -18.73 5.41 8.43
C THR A 324 -19.24 6.78 8.91
N ALA A 325 -20.42 7.21 8.45
CA ALA A 325 -20.97 8.53 8.78
C ALA A 325 -21.27 8.69 10.27
N ASN A 326 -21.76 7.63 10.93
CA ASN A 326 -22.20 7.65 12.33
C ASN A 326 -21.25 6.91 13.28
N ASP A 327 -20.01 6.65 12.84
CA ASP A 327 -19.01 6.03 13.71
C ASP A 327 -18.76 6.87 14.96
N LYS A 328 -18.93 6.25 16.12
CA LYS A 328 -18.47 6.80 17.40
C LYS A 328 -16.94 6.73 17.44
N LEU A 329 -16.31 7.76 18.01
CA LEU A 329 -14.86 7.75 18.25
C LEU A 329 -14.55 6.71 19.33
N GLU A 330 -13.77 5.70 18.96
CA GLU A 330 -13.28 4.66 19.86
C GLU A 330 -11.82 4.94 20.20
N ASN A 331 -11.44 4.79 21.47
CA ASN A 331 -10.04 4.84 21.87
C ASN A 331 -9.33 3.54 21.48
N ALA A 332 -8.15 3.68 20.90
CA ALA A 332 -7.24 2.57 20.68
C ALA A 332 -6.82 1.99 22.03
N PRO A 333 -6.70 0.65 22.15
CA PRO A 333 -6.20 0.04 23.37
C PRO A 333 -4.86 0.67 23.75
N LEU A 334 -4.71 1.05 25.03
CA LEU A 334 -3.42 1.48 25.55
C LEU A 334 -2.39 0.36 25.29
N PRO A 335 -1.14 0.70 24.94
CA PRO A 335 -0.08 -0.30 24.87
C PRO A 335 -0.06 -1.03 26.20
N LYS A 336 -0.12 -2.37 26.19
CA LYS A 336 0.05 -3.14 27.43
C LYS A 336 1.39 -2.70 28.04
N PRO A 337 1.45 -2.33 29.32
CA PRO A 337 2.71 -2.03 29.96
C PRO A 337 3.68 -3.18 29.70
N HIS A 338 4.90 -2.88 29.25
CA HIS A 338 5.97 -3.86 29.24
C HIS A 338 6.30 -4.17 30.70
N LEU A 339 5.52 -5.08 31.29
CA LEU A 339 5.90 -5.71 32.55
C LEU A 339 7.15 -6.54 32.22
N PRO A 340 8.31 -6.24 32.83
CA PRO A 340 9.49 -7.08 32.66
C PRO A 340 9.12 -8.53 33.02
N PRO A 341 9.67 -9.53 32.31
CA PRO A 341 9.40 -10.93 32.62
C PRO A 341 9.93 -11.24 34.02
N GLY A 342 9.04 -11.23 35.02
CA GLY A 342 9.41 -11.53 36.41
C GLY A 342 8.83 -10.57 37.45
N ARG A 343 7.50 -10.45 37.52
CA ARG A 343 6.80 -10.27 38.82
C ARG A 343 5.40 -10.82 38.66
N LYS A 344 5.23 -12.09 39.02
CA LYS A 344 3.92 -12.59 39.43
C LYS A 344 3.48 -11.65 40.54
N ALA A 345 2.37 -10.95 40.36
CA ALA A 345 1.73 -10.22 41.44
C ALA A 345 1.53 -11.22 42.57
N GLY A 346 2.25 -11.01 43.68
CA GLY A 346 2.16 -11.86 44.85
C GLY A 346 0.70 -11.95 45.27
N SER A 347 0.24 -13.18 45.43
CA SER A 347 -0.86 -13.53 46.32
C SER A 347 -0.63 -12.80 47.65
N LYS A 348 -1.42 -11.76 47.92
CA LYS A 348 -1.55 -11.21 49.26
C LYS A 348 -2.74 -11.89 49.90
N GLU A 349 -2.42 -12.68 50.92
CA GLU A 349 -3.13 -12.83 52.18
C GLU A 349 -4.53 -12.20 52.24
N GLN A 350 -5.53 -13.07 52.38
CA GLN A 350 -6.51 -13.03 53.45
C GLN A 350 -6.99 -14.44 53.76
#